data_AF-A0AAV9J8M4-F1
#
_entry.id   AF-A0AAV9J8M4-F1
#
_cell.length_a   1.000
_cell.length_b   1.000
_cell.length_c   1.000
_cell.angle_alpha   90.00
_cell.angle_beta   90.00
_cell.angle_gamma   90.00
#
_symmetry.space_group_name_H-M   'P 1'
#
loop_
_entity.id
_entity.type
_entity.pdbx_description
1 polymer ?
#
loop_
_entity_poly.entity_id
_entity_poly.type
_entity_poly.pdbx_seq_one_letter_code
_entity_poly.pdbx_strand_id
1 'polypeptide(L)'
;MEAQEEGRPLKLRLRSKAQQYHQQVPWIRRLPGKALAIVLFLVAVNVLVWIACAIVLHFHVALVSTAILSYTLGLRHALDADHISAIDLMTRRLVASGQRPVTVGTFFSLGHSTIVIITSIIVAASSAAISDRFGAFSQIGSIIGSSVSAGFLILLGIMNAYILYKLNEQLRKAIAAPIGQESLEFNFEGGGCMMYVLKKMFRIIDRPWKMYPLGVLFGLGFDTSSEIALLGISSIHAAQGTSFWLILIFPVLFTAGMCLLDTFDGAAMMSLYTSARLGKDSIAVLYYQCVLTAITVAVALIIGIIQLLSLIVNVRPDLTDGFWHGVIVAGDNYSIIGGGICGSFIVFGLLSVVLYRPWRRRIDSRRRVAVTGDEGGEELASLGEVEVLGEAECPHSLSAGQDTAKGCTVQRTAEV
;
A
#
# COMPACT_ATOMS: atom_id res chain seq x y z
N MET A 1 -36.81 24.50 -13.52
CA MET A 1 -35.36 24.57 -13.29
C MET A 1 -34.54 23.97 -14.45
N GLU A 2 -35.10 23.81 -15.66
CA GLU A 2 -34.40 23.22 -16.82
C GLU A 2 -33.76 24.23 -17.78
N ALA A 3 -34.01 25.54 -17.61
CA ALA A 3 -33.62 26.56 -18.60
C ALA A 3 -32.22 27.18 -18.41
N GLN A 4 -31.39 26.68 -17.48
CA GLN A 4 -30.09 27.31 -17.16
C GLN A 4 -28.85 26.46 -17.48
N GLU A 5 -29.04 25.29 -18.10
CA GLU A 5 -27.98 24.32 -18.23
C GLU A 5 -27.30 24.36 -19.62
N GLU A 6 -27.90 25.04 -20.61
CA GLU A 6 -27.49 25.01 -22.03
C GLU A 6 -26.20 25.76 -22.37
N GLY A 7 -25.74 26.69 -21.52
CA GLY A 7 -24.55 27.51 -21.77
C GLY A 7 -23.23 27.00 -21.17
N ARG A 8 -23.21 25.85 -20.47
CA ARG A 8 -21.99 25.35 -19.83
C ARG A 8 -21.18 24.45 -20.78
N PRO A 9 -19.83 24.61 -20.85
CA PRO A 9 -18.96 23.73 -21.64
C PRO A 9 -19.27 22.25 -21.34
N LEU A 10 -19.33 21.41 -22.38
CA LEU A 10 -19.61 19.96 -22.27
C LEU A 10 -18.82 19.27 -21.15
N LYS A 11 -17.56 19.69 -20.93
CA LYS A 11 -16.68 19.20 -19.85
C LYS A 11 -17.24 19.48 -18.45
N LEU A 12 -17.88 20.62 -18.21
CA LEU A 12 -18.46 21.00 -16.94
C LEU A 12 -19.77 20.26 -16.66
N ARG A 13 -20.60 20.03 -17.69
CA ARG A 13 -21.80 19.19 -17.62
C ARG A 13 -21.44 17.74 -17.29
N LEU A 14 -20.47 17.16 -18.02
CA LEU A 14 -19.95 15.81 -17.75
C LEU A 14 -19.35 15.70 -16.33
N ARG A 15 -18.60 16.71 -15.87
CA ARG A 15 -18.11 16.77 -14.49
C ARG A 15 -19.25 16.79 -13.47
N SER A 16 -20.27 17.62 -13.67
CA SER A 16 -21.39 17.76 -12.73
C SER A 16 -22.24 16.50 -12.65
N LYS A 17 -22.53 15.84 -13.77
CA LYS A 17 -23.20 14.54 -13.82
C LYS A 17 -22.35 13.45 -13.15
N ALA A 18 -21.05 13.37 -13.45
CA ALA A 18 -20.15 12.42 -12.81
C ALA A 18 -20.08 12.64 -11.28
N GLN A 19 -20.14 13.89 -10.82
CA GLN A 19 -20.13 14.23 -9.41
C GLN A 19 -21.47 13.89 -8.71
N GLN A 20 -22.60 14.00 -9.41
CA GLN A 20 -23.91 13.56 -8.92
C GLN A 20 -24.01 12.03 -8.81
N TYR A 21 -23.56 11.27 -9.81
CA TYR A 21 -23.50 9.81 -9.73
C TYR A 21 -22.53 9.32 -8.64
N HIS A 22 -21.40 10.02 -8.46
CA HIS A 22 -20.46 9.77 -7.37
C HIS A 22 -21.08 9.98 -5.97
N GLN A 23 -22.11 10.81 -5.84
CA GLN A 23 -22.79 11.07 -4.56
C GLN A 23 -23.89 10.05 -4.22
N GLN A 24 -24.44 9.33 -5.21
CA GLN A 24 -25.57 8.41 -5.01
C GLN A 24 -25.15 7.00 -4.59
N VAL A 25 -23.90 6.58 -4.81
CA VAL A 25 -23.44 5.21 -4.49
C VAL A 25 -22.53 5.23 -3.25
N PRO A 26 -22.93 4.63 -2.11
CA PRO A 26 -22.23 4.77 -0.83
C PRO A 26 -20.81 4.18 -0.82
N TRP A 27 -20.52 3.20 -1.68
CA TRP A 27 -19.19 2.60 -1.83
C TRP A 27 -18.22 3.45 -2.66
N ILE A 28 -18.74 4.24 -3.61
CA ILE A 28 -17.94 5.06 -4.54
C ILE A 28 -17.41 6.34 -3.87
N ARG A 29 -18.06 6.85 -2.81
CA ARG A 29 -17.62 8.04 -2.05
C ARG A 29 -16.22 7.94 -1.44
N ARG A 30 -15.69 6.73 -1.24
CA ARG A 30 -14.36 6.53 -0.62
C ARG A 30 -13.21 6.66 -1.62
N LEU A 31 -13.48 6.48 -2.92
CA LEU A 31 -12.47 6.62 -3.96
C LEU A 31 -12.39 8.09 -4.41
N PRO A 32 -11.21 8.74 -4.39
CA PRO A 32 -11.09 10.07 -4.96
C PRO A 32 -11.47 10.00 -6.44
N GLY A 33 -12.36 10.87 -6.93
CA GLY A 33 -12.92 10.76 -8.29
C GLY A 33 -11.88 10.69 -9.43
N LYS A 34 -10.65 11.17 -9.18
CA LYS A 34 -9.51 11.00 -10.10
C LYS A 34 -9.06 9.53 -10.23
N ALA A 35 -9.09 8.76 -9.15
CA ALA A 35 -8.74 7.34 -9.15
C ALA A 35 -9.77 6.52 -9.93
N LEU A 36 -11.06 6.77 -9.68
CA LEU A 36 -12.14 6.12 -10.43
C LEU A 36 -12.06 6.42 -11.92
N ALA A 37 -11.72 7.67 -12.30
CA ALA A 37 -11.57 8.06 -13.70
C ALA A 37 -10.43 7.30 -14.41
N ILE A 38 -9.31 7.06 -13.72
CA ILE A 38 -8.17 6.30 -14.27
C ILE A 38 -8.54 4.82 -14.44
N VAL A 39 -9.18 4.22 -13.43
CA VAL A 39 -9.64 2.82 -13.52
C VAL A 39 -10.65 2.66 -14.65
N LEU A 40 -11.63 3.56 -14.76
CA LEU A 40 -12.63 3.52 -15.84
C LEU A 40 -11.99 3.70 -17.23
N PHE A 41 -11.04 4.62 -17.34
CA PHE A 41 -10.26 4.80 -18.57
C PHE A 41 -9.52 3.52 -18.95
N LEU A 42 -8.89 2.86 -17.99
CA LEU A 42 -8.16 1.62 -18.23
C LEU A 42 -9.08 0.45 -18.61
N VAL A 43 -10.27 0.38 -18.01
CA VAL A 43 -11.32 -0.57 -18.42
C VAL A 43 -11.75 -0.30 -19.86
N ALA A 44 -11.96 0.96 -20.25
CA ALA A 44 -12.28 1.31 -21.62
C ALA A 44 -11.16 0.91 -22.60
N VAL A 45 -9.89 1.13 -22.24
CA VAL A 45 -8.73 0.67 -23.02
C VAL A 45 -8.73 -0.87 -23.14
N ASN A 46 -8.98 -1.60 -22.06
CA ASN A 46 -9.10 -3.06 -22.08
C ASN A 46 -10.20 -3.54 -23.04
N VAL A 47 -11.38 -2.90 -23.01
CA VAL A 47 -12.48 -3.21 -23.93
C VAL A 47 -12.06 -2.96 -25.38
N LEU A 48 -11.39 -1.84 -25.67
CA LEU A 48 -10.89 -1.55 -27.01
C LEU A 48 -9.85 -2.57 -27.49
N VAL A 49 -8.93 -2.99 -26.63
CA VAL A 49 -7.95 -4.04 -26.93
C VAL A 49 -8.66 -5.36 -27.24
N TRP A 50 -9.64 -5.76 -26.44
CA TRP A 50 -10.43 -6.98 -26.69
C TRP A 50 -11.26 -6.90 -27.97
N ILE A 51 -11.84 -5.75 -28.30
CA ILE A 51 -12.55 -5.54 -29.58
C ILE A 51 -11.58 -5.70 -30.75
N ALA A 52 -10.41 -5.04 -30.70
CA ALA A 52 -9.39 -5.18 -31.74
C ALA A 52 -8.91 -6.64 -31.88
N CYS A 53 -8.68 -7.33 -30.77
CA CYS A 53 -8.32 -8.74 -30.78
C CYS A 53 -9.45 -9.62 -31.33
N ALA A 54 -10.71 -9.37 -30.96
CA ALA A 54 -11.86 -10.13 -31.46
C ALA A 54 -12.02 -10.02 -32.98
N ILE A 55 -11.78 -8.83 -33.56
CA ILE A 55 -11.79 -8.63 -35.01
C ILE A 55 -10.73 -9.51 -35.69
N VAL A 56 -9.52 -9.57 -35.13
CA VAL A 56 -8.43 -10.38 -35.70
C VAL A 56 -8.66 -11.88 -35.48
N LEU A 57 -9.11 -12.26 -34.29
CA LEU A 57 -9.39 -13.65 -33.90
C LEU A 57 -10.58 -14.24 -34.65
N HIS A 58 -11.49 -13.43 -35.18
CA HIS A 58 -12.55 -13.89 -36.06
C HIS A 58 -12.00 -14.63 -37.30
N PHE A 59 -10.86 -14.18 -37.82
CA PHE A 59 -10.16 -14.84 -38.94
C PHE A 59 -9.22 -15.97 -38.49
N HIS A 60 -8.90 -16.04 -37.20
CA HIS A 60 -7.95 -16.99 -36.61
C HIS A 60 -8.51 -17.64 -35.34
N VAL A 61 -9.63 -18.35 -35.48
CA VAL A 61 -10.38 -18.94 -34.37
C VAL A 61 -9.53 -19.89 -33.50
N ALA A 62 -8.52 -20.55 -34.10
CA ALA A 62 -7.58 -21.41 -33.39
C ALA A 62 -6.76 -20.69 -32.31
N LEU A 63 -6.61 -19.36 -32.39
CA LEU A 63 -5.83 -18.54 -31.46
C LEU A 63 -6.66 -18.00 -30.29
N VAL A 64 -7.98 -18.24 -30.26
CA VAL A 64 -8.86 -17.69 -29.23
C VAL A 64 -8.51 -18.23 -27.84
N SER A 65 -8.25 -19.52 -27.73
CA SER A 65 -7.87 -20.15 -26.46
C SER A 65 -6.56 -19.56 -25.91
N THR A 66 -5.57 -19.37 -26.78
CA THR A 66 -4.25 -18.86 -26.40
C THR A 66 -4.29 -17.36 -26.11
N ALA A 67 -5.16 -16.60 -26.78
CA ALA A 67 -5.46 -15.21 -26.43
C ALA A 67 -6.08 -15.07 -25.03
N ILE A 68 -7.09 -15.90 -24.71
CA ILE A 68 -7.69 -15.93 -23.37
C ILE A 68 -6.64 -16.33 -22.32
N LEU A 69 -5.87 -17.39 -22.59
CA LEU A 69 -4.81 -17.83 -21.70
C LEU A 69 -3.79 -16.71 -21.44
N SER A 70 -3.34 -16.02 -22.48
CA SER A 70 -2.38 -14.92 -22.35
C SER A 70 -2.92 -13.76 -21.50
N TYR A 71 -4.21 -13.39 -21.67
CA TYR A 71 -4.86 -12.40 -20.80
C TYR A 71 -4.93 -12.88 -19.34
N THR A 72 -5.31 -14.15 -19.12
CA THR A 72 -5.38 -14.72 -17.76
C THR A 72 -4.01 -14.85 -17.10
N LEU A 73 -2.95 -15.10 -17.86
CA LEU A 73 -1.58 -15.10 -17.37
C LEU A 73 -1.16 -13.69 -16.96
N GLY A 74 -1.55 -12.66 -17.71
CA GLY A 74 -1.33 -11.27 -17.32
C GLY A 74 -2.03 -10.92 -16.01
N LEU A 75 -3.29 -11.34 -15.85
CA LEU A 75 -4.02 -11.18 -14.59
C LEU A 75 -3.38 -11.95 -13.44
N ARG A 76 -2.98 -13.20 -13.66
CA ARG A 76 -2.32 -14.05 -12.65
C ARG A 76 -1.00 -13.43 -12.21
N HIS A 77 -0.19 -12.97 -13.16
CA HIS A 77 1.13 -12.42 -12.86
C HIS A 77 1.05 -11.09 -12.09
N ALA A 78 0.05 -10.26 -12.35
CA ALA A 78 -0.22 -9.07 -11.52
C ALA A 78 -0.52 -9.39 -10.05
N LEU A 79 -0.98 -10.61 -9.75
CA LEU A 79 -1.23 -11.05 -8.37
C LEU A 79 0.03 -11.62 -7.70
N ASP A 80 1.16 -11.65 -8.39
CA ASP A 80 2.40 -12.12 -7.79
C ASP A 80 2.85 -11.21 -6.65
N ALA A 81 3.48 -11.84 -5.66
CA ALA A 81 3.70 -11.24 -4.37
C ALA A 81 4.65 -10.04 -4.42
N ASP A 82 5.59 -10.04 -5.35
CA ASP A 82 6.55 -8.95 -5.60
C ASP A 82 5.89 -7.74 -6.27
N HIS A 83 4.98 -7.94 -7.23
CA HIS A 83 4.16 -6.90 -7.85
C HIS A 83 3.34 -6.14 -6.80
N ILE A 84 2.51 -6.87 -6.04
CA ILE A 84 1.67 -6.31 -4.97
C ILE A 84 2.56 -5.57 -3.95
N SER A 85 3.63 -6.22 -3.46
CA SER A 85 4.53 -5.61 -2.47
C SER A 85 5.18 -4.33 -2.98
N ALA A 86 5.67 -4.30 -4.22
CA ALA A 86 6.32 -3.14 -4.79
C ALA A 86 5.33 -1.97 -4.96
N ILE A 87 4.13 -2.24 -5.49
CA ILE A 87 3.08 -1.25 -5.71
C ILE A 87 2.58 -0.68 -4.38
N ASP A 88 2.34 -1.53 -3.38
CA ASP A 88 1.88 -1.15 -2.04
C ASP A 88 2.85 -0.22 -1.33
N LEU A 89 4.11 -0.63 -1.23
CA LEU A 89 5.14 0.12 -0.52
C LEU A 89 5.40 1.47 -1.19
N MET A 90 5.34 1.51 -2.52
CA MET A 90 5.52 2.75 -3.28
C MET A 90 4.32 3.68 -3.18
N THR A 91 3.10 3.15 -3.32
CA THR A 91 1.85 3.91 -3.16
C THR A 91 1.83 4.57 -1.79
N ARG A 92 2.08 3.79 -0.76
CA ARG A 92 2.12 4.24 0.62
C ARG A 92 3.17 5.34 0.85
N ARG A 93 4.40 5.12 0.39
CA ARG A 93 5.48 6.10 0.54
C ARG A 93 5.15 7.42 -0.15
N LEU A 94 4.57 7.37 -1.35
CA LEU A 94 4.15 8.56 -2.07
C LEU A 94 2.98 9.28 -1.39
N VAL A 95 2.04 8.54 -0.79
CA VAL A 95 0.97 9.10 0.06
C VAL A 95 1.54 9.75 1.33
N ALA A 96 2.54 9.14 1.97
CA ALA A 96 3.24 9.73 3.12
C ALA A 96 3.91 11.06 2.75
N SER A 97 4.36 11.19 1.50
CA SER A 97 4.92 12.42 0.92
C SER A 97 3.85 13.43 0.46
N GLY A 98 2.57 13.21 0.80
CA GLY A 98 1.44 14.09 0.46
C GLY A 98 0.94 13.95 -0.98
N GLN A 99 1.42 12.99 -1.76
CA GLN A 99 0.99 12.78 -3.14
C GLN A 99 -0.25 11.89 -3.23
N ARG A 100 -0.87 11.86 -4.42
CA ARG A 100 -2.03 11.02 -4.74
C ARG A 100 -1.69 10.08 -5.92
N PRO A 101 -0.92 9.01 -5.67
CA PRO A 101 -0.19 8.28 -6.69
C PRO A 101 -1.04 7.15 -7.32
N VAL A 102 -2.10 7.49 -8.04
CA VAL A 102 -3.04 6.48 -8.59
C VAL A 102 -2.40 5.61 -9.68
N THR A 103 -1.45 6.15 -10.44
CA THR A 103 -0.89 5.49 -11.65
C THR A 103 0.35 4.64 -11.37
N VAL A 104 0.66 4.34 -10.11
CA VAL A 104 1.87 3.59 -9.71
C VAL A 104 1.89 2.22 -10.38
N GLY A 105 0.81 1.44 -10.22
CA GLY A 105 0.69 0.13 -10.83
C GLY A 105 0.66 0.16 -12.36
N THR A 106 0.05 1.19 -12.96
CA THR A 106 0.03 1.35 -14.43
C THR A 106 1.43 1.53 -15.00
N PHE A 107 2.26 2.39 -14.39
CA PHE A 107 3.62 2.59 -14.88
C PHE A 107 4.50 1.36 -14.63
N PHE A 108 4.31 0.69 -13.50
CA PHE A 108 5.03 -0.54 -13.18
C PHE A 108 4.74 -1.65 -14.20
N SER A 109 3.47 -1.99 -14.41
CA SER A 109 3.03 -2.99 -15.39
C SER A 109 3.46 -2.68 -16.82
N LEU A 110 3.40 -1.40 -17.25
CA LEU A 110 3.89 -0.98 -18.57
C LEU A 110 5.41 -1.19 -18.72
N GLY A 111 6.17 -0.89 -17.66
CA GLY A 111 7.61 -1.15 -17.63
C GLY A 111 7.92 -2.64 -17.75
N HIS A 112 7.27 -3.47 -16.92
CA HIS A 112 7.43 -4.93 -16.95
C HIS A 112 7.07 -5.49 -18.33
N SER A 113 5.90 -5.10 -18.83
CA SER A 113 5.39 -5.52 -20.14
C SER A 113 6.28 -5.13 -21.31
N THR A 114 7.10 -4.08 -21.17
CA THR A 114 8.07 -3.70 -22.20
C THR A 114 9.06 -4.83 -22.46
N ILE A 115 9.56 -5.49 -21.40
CA ILE A 115 10.44 -6.65 -21.56
C ILE A 115 9.67 -7.82 -22.17
N VAL A 116 8.44 -8.09 -21.72
CA VAL A 116 7.62 -9.18 -22.27
C VAL A 116 7.38 -9.01 -23.77
N ILE A 117 7.06 -7.80 -24.24
CA ILE A 117 6.89 -7.48 -25.66
C ILE A 117 8.20 -7.65 -26.42
N ILE A 118 9.31 -7.10 -25.90
CA ILE A 118 10.64 -7.20 -26.53
C ILE A 118 11.07 -8.66 -26.65
N THR A 119 10.96 -9.44 -25.58
CA THR A 119 11.27 -10.88 -25.59
C THR A 119 10.39 -11.61 -26.59
N SER A 120 9.09 -11.31 -26.63
CA SER A 120 8.17 -11.93 -27.61
C SER A 120 8.59 -11.63 -29.05
N ILE A 121 8.99 -10.39 -29.36
CA ILE A 121 9.51 -9.99 -30.68
C ILE A 121 10.81 -10.74 -31.01
N ILE A 122 11.77 -10.77 -30.08
CA ILE A 122 13.06 -11.44 -30.26
C ILE A 122 12.85 -12.92 -30.53
N VAL A 123 12.03 -13.58 -29.71
CA VAL A 123 11.72 -15.01 -29.81
C VAL A 123 11.01 -15.33 -31.13
N ALA A 124 10.01 -14.53 -31.49
CA ALA A 124 9.28 -14.68 -32.74
C ALA A 124 10.17 -14.45 -33.98
N ALA A 125 11.13 -13.52 -33.91
CA ALA A 125 12.03 -13.20 -35.02
C ALA A 125 13.15 -14.23 -35.16
N SER A 126 13.50 -14.91 -34.06
CA SER A 126 14.63 -15.84 -33.97
C SER A 126 14.28 -17.29 -34.35
N SER A 127 13.12 -17.52 -35.00
CA SER A 127 12.61 -18.83 -35.41
C SER A 127 13.73 -19.83 -35.77
N ALA A 128 13.92 -20.84 -34.91
CA ALA A 128 14.82 -21.99 -35.00
C ALA A 128 16.36 -21.76 -34.96
N ALA A 129 16.89 -20.54 -35.14
CA ALA A 129 18.34 -20.36 -35.33
C ALA A 129 19.16 -20.01 -34.05
N ILE A 130 18.51 -19.67 -32.93
CA ILE A 130 19.17 -19.04 -31.75
C ILE A 130 18.79 -19.72 -30.41
N SER A 131 18.28 -20.96 -30.43
CA SER A 131 17.88 -21.67 -29.18
C SER A 131 18.95 -21.66 -28.09
N ASP A 132 20.21 -21.86 -28.48
CA ASP A 132 21.32 -22.04 -27.54
C ASP A 132 21.74 -20.73 -26.88
N ARG A 133 21.66 -19.60 -27.59
CA ARG A 133 21.97 -18.27 -27.01
C ARG A 133 20.79 -17.71 -26.23
N PHE A 134 19.58 -18.12 -26.57
CA PHE A 134 18.37 -17.73 -25.84
C PHE A 134 18.38 -18.29 -24.41
N GLY A 135 18.76 -19.56 -24.23
CA GLY A 135 18.89 -20.17 -22.89
C GLY A 135 19.87 -19.42 -21.98
N ALA A 136 21.06 -19.09 -22.50
CA ALA A 136 22.05 -18.32 -21.73
C ALA A 136 21.57 -16.89 -21.40
N PHE A 137 20.91 -16.22 -22.35
CA PHE A 137 20.36 -14.87 -22.12
C PHE A 137 19.21 -14.90 -21.10
N SER A 138 18.34 -15.91 -21.17
CA SER A 138 17.25 -16.14 -20.21
C SER A 138 17.77 -16.33 -18.79
N GLN A 139 18.83 -17.14 -18.62
CA GLN A 139 19.41 -17.38 -17.30
C GLN A 139 20.03 -16.11 -16.71
N ILE A 140 20.81 -15.37 -17.50
CA ILE A 140 21.40 -14.09 -17.06
C ILE A 140 20.31 -13.07 -16.73
N GLY A 141 19.29 -12.95 -17.59
CA GLY A 141 18.13 -12.08 -17.37
C GLY A 141 17.40 -12.41 -16.07
N SER A 142 17.08 -13.69 -15.85
CA SER A 142 16.41 -14.15 -14.62
C SER A 142 17.22 -13.86 -13.35
N ILE A 143 18.55 -14.06 -13.37
CA ILE A 143 19.43 -13.71 -12.25
C ILE A 143 19.45 -12.20 -11.99
N ILE A 144 19.57 -11.38 -13.03
CA ILE A 144 19.57 -9.91 -12.89
C ILE A 144 18.21 -9.43 -12.38
N GLY A 145 17.10 -9.89 -12.98
CA GLY A 145 15.76 -9.50 -12.59
C GLY A 145 15.43 -9.86 -11.15
N SER A 146 15.68 -11.10 -10.75
CA SER A 146 15.43 -11.57 -9.38
C SER A 146 16.33 -10.91 -8.34
N SER A 147 17.61 -10.67 -8.65
CA SER A 147 18.52 -9.96 -7.74
C SER A 147 18.15 -8.50 -7.54
N VAL A 148 17.79 -7.80 -8.61
CA VAL A 148 17.34 -6.40 -8.55
C VAL A 148 16.00 -6.29 -7.84
N SER A 149 15.05 -7.18 -8.13
CA SER A 149 13.74 -7.23 -7.47
C SER A 149 13.88 -7.49 -5.97
N ALA A 150 14.62 -8.52 -5.57
CA ALA A 150 14.84 -8.86 -4.17
C ALA A 150 15.52 -7.72 -3.41
N GLY A 151 16.59 -7.15 -3.99
CA GLY A 151 17.29 -6.01 -3.40
C GLY A 151 16.37 -4.80 -3.22
N PHE A 152 15.52 -4.52 -4.21
CA PHE A 152 14.60 -3.40 -4.17
C PHE A 152 13.45 -3.59 -3.17
N LEU A 153 12.85 -4.79 -3.09
CA LEU A 153 11.80 -5.11 -2.10
C LEU A 153 12.32 -5.04 -0.66
N ILE A 154 13.49 -5.63 -0.38
CA ILE A 154 14.11 -5.57 0.94
C ILE A 154 14.37 -4.11 1.32
N LEU A 155 14.95 -3.35 0.39
CA LEU A 155 15.25 -1.94 0.58
C LEU A 155 14.00 -1.11 0.85
N LEU A 156 12.95 -1.27 0.03
CA LEU A 156 11.68 -0.61 0.25
C LEU A 156 11.06 -1.03 1.59
N GLY A 157 11.17 -2.30 1.96
CA GLY A 157 10.71 -2.87 3.22
C GLY A 157 11.35 -2.19 4.42
N ILE A 158 12.67 -2.11 4.46
CA ILE A 158 13.44 -1.42 5.51
C ILE A 158 13.04 0.06 5.61
N MET A 159 12.91 0.72 4.45
CA MET A 159 12.53 2.13 4.38
C MET A 159 11.11 2.37 4.90
N ASN A 160 10.16 1.50 4.56
CA ASN A 160 8.80 1.57 5.09
C ASN A 160 8.72 1.13 6.56
N ALA A 161 9.62 0.28 7.04
CA ALA A 161 9.78 -0.02 8.46
C ALA A 161 10.23 1.22 9.26
N TYR A 162 11.07 2.09 8.68
CA TYR A 162 11.39 3.37 9.30
C TYR A 162 10.17 4.31 9.38
N ILE A 163 9.35 4.37 8.33
CA ILE A 163 8.08 5.12 8.34
C ILE A 163 7.14 4.54 9.40
N LEU A 164 7.05 3.22 9.53
CA LEU A 164 6.29 2.53 10.57
C LEU A 164 6.73 2.96 11.98
N TYR A 165 8.04 2.96 12.22
CA TYR A 165 8.61 3.37 13.50
C TYR A 165 8.18 4.80 13.86
N LYS A 166 8.27 5.73 12.90
CA LYS A 166 7.84 7.12 13.11
C LYS A 166 6.34 7.27 13.34
N LEU A 167 5.51 6.53 12.60
CA LEU A 167 4.05 6.51 12.83
C LEU A 167 3.70 5.94 14.21
N ASN A 168 4.41 4.92 14.67
CA ASN A 168 4.21 4.33 16.00
C ASN A 168 4.66 5.29 17.11
N GLU A 169 5.75 6.03 16.91
CA GLU A 169 6.19 7.10 17.81
C GLU A 169 5.12 8.20 17.93
N GLN A 170 4.57 8.65 16.81
CA GLN A 170 3.49 9.64 16.77
C GLN A 170 2.20 9.12 17.40
N LEU A 171 1.84 7.85 17.16
CA LEU A 171 0.68 7.23 17.79
C LEU A 171 0.85 7.20 19.31
N ARG A 172 2.04 6.86 19.82
CA ARG A 172 2.33 6.91 21.26
C ARG A 172 2.20 8.33 21.83
N LYS A 173 2.70 9.34 21.13
CA LYS A 173 2.57 10.75 21.53
C LYS A 173 1.10 11.21 21.53
N ALA A 174 0.34 10.86 20.50
CA ALA A 174 -1.09 11.18 20.41
C ALA A 174 -1.91 10.49 21.52
N ILE A 175 -1.53 9.28 21.92
CA ILE A 175 -2.12 8.58 23.06
C ILE A 175 -1.78 9.27 24.38
N ALA A 176 -0.56 9.83 24.52
CA ALA A 176 -0.10 10.49 25.73
C ALA A 176 -0.58 11.95 25.88
N ALA A 177 -0.94 12.63 24.77
CA ALA A 177 -1.39 14.01 24.81
C ALA A 177 -2.74 14.18 25.56
N PRO A 178 -3.05 15.35 26.15
CA PRO A 178 -4.36 15.64 26.74
C PRO A 178 -5.50 15.58 25.71
N ILE A 179 -6.70 15.23 26.16
CA ILE A 179 -7.88 15.12 25.29
C ILE A 179 -8.20 16.52 24.72
N GLY A 180 -8.09 16.70 23.40
CA GLY A 180 -8.48 17.94 22.71
C GLY A 180 -7.35 18.73 22.04
N GLN A 181 -6.07 18.41 22.30
CA GLN A 181 -4.90 19.01 21.62
C GLN A 181 -4.22 18.05 20.63
N GLU A 182 -5.00 17.24 19.90
CA GLU A 182 -4.48 16.30 18.91
C GLU A 182 -4.12 17.02 17.60
N SER A 183 -3.05 17.83 17.58
CA SER A 183 -2.56 18.44 16.34
C SER A 183 -1.78 17.43 15.50
N LEU A 184 -2.32 17.11 14.32
CA LEU A 184 -1.65 16.32 13.28
C LEU A 184 -0.68 17.21 12.49
N GLU A 185 0.33 17.79 13.13
CA GLU A 185 1.44 18.40 12.39
C GLU A 185 2.40 17.30 11.91
N PHE A 186 2.20 16.86 10.68
CA PHE A 186 3.06 15.92 9.95
C PHE A 186 4.39 16.59 9.56
N ASN A 187 5.28 16.86 10.52
CA ASN A 187 6.64 17.26 10.21
C ASN A 187 7.56 16.03 10.22
N PHE A 188 7.83 15.52 9.02
CA PHE A 188 8.84 14.49 8.75
C PHE A 188 10.28 15.07 8.85
N GLU A 189 10.53 15.93 9.84
CA GLU A 189 11.80 16.60 10.08
C GLU A 189 12.60 15.85 11.15
N GLY A 190 12.86 14.56 10.91
CA GLY A 190 13.83 13.82 11.70
C GLY A 190 15.24 14.02 11.13
N GLY A 191 16.11 14.77 11.82
CA GLY A 191 17.53 14.85 11.47
C GLY A 191 18.26 13.55 11.79
N GLY A 192 19.09 13.05 10.87
CA GLY A 192 19.97 11.89 11.10
C GLY A 192 20.62 11.35 9.83
N CYS A 193 21.71 10.58 9.97
CA CYS A 193 22.41 9.90 8.87
C CYS A 193 21.46 8.97 8.09
N MET A 194 20.60 8.23 8.80
CA MET A 194 19.55 7.42 8.20
C MET A 194 18.57 8.27 7.36
N MET A 195 18.20 9.47 7.81
CA MET A 195 17.34 10.37 7.04
C MET A 195 18.03 10.89 5.78
N TYR A 196 19.35 11.06 5.78
CA TYR A 196 20.10 11.47 4.58
C TYR A 196 20.08 10.38 3.50
N VAL A 197 20.35 9.14 3.89
CA VAL A 197 20.26 7.97 2.99
C VAL A 197 18.82 7.81 2.50
N LEU A 198 17.84 7.85 3.42
CA LEU A 198 16.42 7.80 3.08
C LEU A 198 16.02 8.92 2.11
N LYS A 199 16.44 10.19 2.32
CA LYS A 199 16.16 11.31 1.40
C LYS A 199 16.77 11.13 0.02
N LYS A 200 18.03 10.66 -0.07
CA LYS A 200 18.70 10.43 -1.36
C LYS A 200 17.99 9.33 -2.14
N MET A 201 17.61 8.25 -1.47
CA MET A 201 16.89 7.12 -2.07
C MET A 201 15.44 7.46 -2.37
N PHE A 202 14.81 8.30 -1.55
CA PHE A 202 13.49 8.86 -1.80
C PHE A 202 13.42 9.67 -3.10
N ARG A 203 14.54 10.30 -3.50
CA ARG A 203 14.63 11.04 -4.77
C ARG A 203 14.62 10.12 -5.99
N ILE A 204 14.96 8.85 -5.83
CA ILE A 204 15.03 7.87 -6.93
C ILE A 204 13.62 7.61 -7.47
N ILE A 205 12.60 7.47 -6.63
CA ILE A 205 11.20 7.19 -7.07
C ILE A 205 10.21 8.16 -6.41
N ASP A 206 10.46 9.46 -6.52
CA ASP A 206 9.61 10.51 -5.97
C ASP A 206 8.31 10.76 -6.74
N ARG A 207 8.12 10.14 -7.90
CA ARG A 207 6.94 10.32 -8.77
C ARG A 207 6.41 8.98 -9.28
N PRO A 208 5.08 8.84 -9.51
CA PRO A 208 4.47 7.61 -10.01
C PRO A 208 5.08 7.07 -11.31
N TRP A 209 5.48 7.94 -12.24
CA TRP A 209 6.05 7.51 -13.53
C TRP A 209 7.40 6.80 -13.41
N LYS A 210 8.15 7.06 -12.33
CA LYS A 210 9.44 6.41 -12.07
C LYS A 210 9.30 4.93 -11.68
N MET A 211 8.08 4.44 -11.52
CA MET A 211 7.79 3.01 -11.45
C MET A 211 8.01 2.29 -12.77
N TYR A 212 8.04 3.00 -13.92
CA TYR A 212 8.26 2.37 -15.22
C TYR A 212 9.65 1.75 -15.34
N PRO A 213 10.77 2.47 -15.07
CA PRO A 213 12.10 1.84 -15.03
C PRO A 213 12.18 0.68 -14.04
N LEU A 214 11.50 0.79 -12.90
CA LEU A 214 11.45 -0.29 -11.92
C LEU A 214 10.74 -1.53 -12.49
N GLY A 215 9.60 -1.33 -13.16
CA GLY A 215 8.87 -2.39 -13.83
C GLY A 215 9.73 -3.08 -14.89
N VAL A 216 10.51 -2.32 -15.67
CA VAL A 216 11.47 -2.90 -16.63
C VAL A 216 12.45 -3.82 -15.93
N LEU A 217 13.01 -3.40 -14.78
CA LEU A 217 13.95 -4.22 -14.01
C LEU A 217 13.32 -5.51 -13.48
N PHE A 218 12.05 -5.45 -13.04
CA PHE A 218 11.30 -6.64 -12.60
C PHE A 218 10.98 -7.55 -13.78
N GLY A 219 10.62 -6.98 -14.94
CA GLY A 219 10.35 -7.72 -16.18
C GLY A 219 11.57 -8.43 -16.77
N LEU A 220 12.80 -8.12 -16.33
CA LEU A 220 13.99 -8.88 -16.71
C LEU A 220 13.97 -10.31 -16.17
N GLY A 221 13.15 -10.61 -15.15
CA GLY A 221 12.80 -11.97 -14.75
C GLY A 221 12.22 -12.72 -15.95
N PHE A 222 13.07 -13.46 -16.66
CA PHE A 222 12.78 -13.88 -18.03
C PHE A 222 11.71 -14.97 -18.12
N ASP A 223 11.33 -15.56 -16.99
CA ASP A 223 10.43 -16.70 -16.87
C ASP A 223 9.05 -16.39 -17.48
N THR A 224 8.39 -15.30 -17.04
CA THR A 224 7.08 -14.90 -17.58
C THR A 224 7.15 -14.45 -19.04
N SER A 225 8.21 -13.74 -19.41
CA SER A 225 8.39 -13.28 -20.79
C SER A 225 8.58 -14.46 -21.76
N SER A 226 9.23 -15.52 -21.30
CA SER A 226 9.46 -16.75 -22.06
C SER A 226 8.18 -17.57 -22.17
N GLU A 227 7.36 -17.65 -21.12
CA GLU A 227 6.07 -18.33 -21.16
C GLU A 227 5.16 -17.75 -22.27
N ILE A 228 4.98 -16.43 -22.30
CA ILE A 228 4.14 -15.76 -23.29
C ILE A 228 4.73 -15.90 -24.70
N ALA A 229 6.04 -15.80 -24.84
CA ALA A 229 6.71 -15.94 -26.14
C ALA A 229 6.60 -17.37 -26.71
N LEU A 230 6.77 -18.39 -25.86
CA LEU A 230 6.63 -19.80 -26.23
C LEU A 230 5.18 -20.19 -26.54
N LEU A 231 4.21 -19.66 -25.78
CA LEU A 231 2.79 -19.74 -26.10
C LEU A 231 2.51 -19.12 -27.48
N GLY A 232 3.17 -18.02 -27.82
CA GLY A 232 3.08 -17.41 -29.14
C GLY A 232 3.57 -18.30 -30.27
N ILE A 233 4.78 -18.87 -30.13
CA ILE A 233 5.36 -19.77 -31.14
C ILE A 233 4.49 -21.01 -31.35
N SER A 234 4.12 -21.68 -30.26
CA SER A 234 3.31 -22.91 -30.32
C SER A 234 1.96 -22.67 -31.00
N SER A 235 1.32 -21.53 -30.71
CA SER A 235 0.05 -21.13 -31.33
C SER A 235 0.16 -20.91 -32.84
N ILE A 236 1.25 -20.29 -33.30
CA ILE A 236 1.48 -20.01 -34.73
C ILE A 236 1.89 -21.26 -35.51
N HIS A 237 2.75 -22.11 -34.93
CA HIS A 237 3.08 -23.38 -35.55
C HIS A 237 1.84 -24.26 -35.74
N ALA A 238 0.93 -24.26 -34.76
CA ALA A 238 -0.35 -24.96 -34.87
C ALA A 238 -1.29 -24.34 -35.93
N ALA A 239 -1.16 -23.04 -36.21
CA ALA A 239 -2.02 -22.30 -37.14
C ALA A 239 -1.48 -22.22 -38.59
N GLN A 240 -0.39 -22.93 -38.93
CA GLN A 240 0.24 -23.04 -40.26
C GLN A 240 0.42 -21.71 -41.02
N GLY A 241 1.50 -20.98 -40.72
CA GLY A 241 1.99 -19.89 -41.59
C GLY A 241 1.37 -18.51 -41.34
N THR A 242 0.85 -18.26 -40.13
CA THR A 242 0.33 -16.95 -39.74
C THR A 242 1.45 -15.89 -39.62
N SER A 243 1.09 -14.64 -39.90
CA SER A 243 2.02 -13.50 -39.86
C SER A 243 2.68 -13.32 -38.50
N PHE A 244 3.99 -13.00 -38.49
CA PHE A 244 4.76 -12.64 -37.29
C PHE A 244 4.05 -11.61 -36.39
N TRP A 245 3.32 -10.66 -37.00
CA TRP A 245 2.59 -9.61 -36.27
C TRP A 245 1.45 -10.16 -35.40
N LEU A 246 0.92 -11.36 -35.67
CA LEU A 246 -0.12 -12.00 -34.85
C LEU A 246 0.41 -12.45 -33.49
N ILE A 247 1.71 -12.72 -33.34
CA ILE A 247 2.32 -13.09 -32.05
C ILE A 247 2.17 -11.95 -31.04
N LEU A 248 2.20 -10.70 -31.50
CA LEU A 248 2.11 -9.51 -30.64
C LEU A 248 0.74 -9.35 -29.95
N ILE A 249 -0.30 -10.06 -30.39
CA ILE A 249 -1.60 -10.07 -29.72
C ILE A 249 -1.47 -10.62 -28.29
N PHE A 250 -0.67 -11.66 -28.10
CA PHE A 250 -0.49 -12.28 -26.78
C PHE A 250 0.16 -11.34 -25.77
N PRO A 251 1.36 -10.79 -25.97
CA PRO A 251 1.94 -9.86 -25.00
C PRO A 251 1.08 -8.60 -24.82
N VAL A 252 0.34 -8.13 -25.83
CA VAL A 252 -0.60 -7.01 -25.65
C VAL A 252 -1.78 -7.36 -24.72
N LEU A 253 -2.37 -8.54 -24.88
CA LEU A 253 -3.44 -9.02 -23.98
C LEU A 253 -2.91 -9.27 -22.57
N PHE A 254 -1.73 -9.87 -22.45
CA PHE A 254 -1.02 -10.02 -21.18
C PHE A 254 -0.83 -8.66 -20.49
N THR A 255 -0.32 -7.65 -21.21
CA THR A 255 -0.16 -6.28 -20.70
C THR A 255 -1.49 -5.67 -20.28
N ALA A 256 -2.56 -5.85 -21.05
CA ALA A 256 -3.87 -5.32 -20.73
C ALA A 256 -4.42 -5.91 -19.41
N GLY A 257 -4.28 -7.22 -19.22
CA GLY A 257 -4.65 -7.93 -17.99
C GLY A 257 -3.83 -7.47 -16.79
N MET A 258 -2.50 -7.47 -16.92
CA MET A 258 -1.61 -7.05 -15.83
C MET A 258 -1.86 -5.59 -15.43
N CYS A 259 -1.93 -4.67 -16.41
CA CYS A 259 -2.18 -3.25 -16.14
C CYS A 259 -3.47 -3.05 -15.35
N LEU A 260 -4.52 -3.81 -15.65
CA LEU A 260 -5.82 -3.70 -14.99
C LEU A 260 -5.71 -3.96 -13.49
N LEU A 261 -5.11 -5.08 -13.10
CA LEU A 261 -5.00 -5.47 -11.69
C LEU A 261 -3.97 -4.64 -10.94
N ASP A 262 -2.78 -4.39 -11.51
CA ASP A 262 -1.76 -3.55 -10.87
C ASP A 262 -2.28 -2.13 -10.62
N THR A 263 -3.04 -1.57 -11.58
CA THR A 263 -3.65 -0.25 -11.41
C THR A 263 -4.77 -0.27 -10.38
N PHE A 264 -5.59 -1.32 -10.37
CA PHE A 264 -6.63 -1.49 -9.37
C PHE A 264 -6.04 -1.58 -7.96
N ASP A 265 -4.97 -2.33 -7.78
CA ASP A 265 -4.25 -2.49 -6.51
C ASP A 265 -3.74 -1.13 -5.99
N GLY A 266 -2.97 -0.40 -6.81
CA GLY A 266 -2.48 0.93 -6.44
C GLY A 266 -3.60 1.93 -6.15
N ALA A 267 -4.71 1.89 -6.90
CA ALA A 267 -5.87 2.72 -6.65
C ALA A 267 -6.61 2.35 -5.35
N ALA A 268 -6.79 1.05 -5.09
CA ALA A 268 -7.41 0.52 -3.88
C ALA A 268 -6.59 0.89 -2.64
N MET A 269 -5.28 0.71 -2.69
CA MET A 269 -4.38 1.08 -1.61
C MET A 269 -4.37 2.57 -1.34
N MET A 270 -4.28 3.39 -2.38
CA MET A 270 -4.39 4.85 -2.23
C MET A 270 -5.73 5.27 -1.58
N SER A 271 -6.82 4.59 -1.94
CA SER A 271 -8.14 4.79 -1.35
C SER A 271 -8.18 4.42 0.13
N LEU A 272 -7.62 3.27 0.51
CA LEU A 272 -7.52 2.81 1.89
C LEU A 272 -6.75 3.81 2.75
N TYR A 273 -5.59 4.28 2.28
CA TYR A 273 -4.79 5.27 3.01
C TYR A 273 -5.45 6.65 3.10
N THR A 274 -6.10 7.11 2.03
CA THR A 274 -6.79 8.41 2.02
C THR A 274 -8.04 8.37 2.89
N SER A 275 -8.80 7.28 2.84
CA SER A 275 -9.97 7.06 3.71
C SER A 275 -9.58 7.00 5.18
N ALA A 276 -8.46 6.34 5.50
CA ALA A 276 -7.93 6.32 6.86
C ALA A 276 -7.58 7.74 7.36
N ARG A 277 -7.08 8.64 6.49
CA ARG A 277 -6.79 10.05 6.85
C ARG A 277 -8.02 10.93 7.07
N LEU A 278 -9.19 10.54 6.55
CA LEU A 278 -10.43 11.32 6.64
C LEU A 278 -11.24 11.02 7.92
N GLY A 279 -10.73 10.17 8.81
CA GLY A 279 -11.37 9.92 10.10
C GLY A 279 -11.38 11.17 10.99
N LYS A 280 -12.50 11.43 11.68
CA LYS A 280 -12.61 12.53 12.67
C LYS A 280 -11.67 12.36 13.87
N ASP A 281 -11.18 11.14 14.10
CA ASP A 281 -10.35 10.77 15.24
C ASP A 281 -8.89 10.57 14.80
N SER A 282 -7.98 11.47 15.17
CA SER A 282 -6.55 11.40 14.80
C SER A 282 -5.88 10.11 15.28
N ILE A 283 -6.23 9.63 16.47
CA ILE A 283 -5.75 8.33 17.01
C ILE A 283 -6.20 7.16 16.11
N ALA A 284 -7.42 7.19 15.59
CA ALA A 284 -7.92 6.13 14.68
C ALA A 284 -7.12 6.11 13.39
N VAL A 285 -6.89 7.29 12.80
CA VAL A 285 -6.11 7.46 11.57
C VAL A 285 -4.72 6.88 11.73
N LEU A 286 -4.02 7.24 12.81
CA LEU A 286 -2.67 6.76 13.10
C LEU A 286 -2.63 5.26 13.37
N TYR A 287 -3.61 4.70 14.09
CA TYR A 287 -3.71 3.26 14.35
C TYR A 287 -3.87 2.45 13.05
N TYR A 288 -4.85 2.80 12.21
CA TYR A 288 -5.08 2.08 10.96
C TYR A 288 -3.90 2.20 10.01
N GLN A 289 -3.26 3.37 9.94
CA GLN A 289 -2.04 3.54 9.18
C GLN A 289 -0.94 2.63 9.72
N CYS A 290 -0.68 2.62 11.03
CA CYS A 290 0.35 1.78 11.65
C CYS A 290 0.13 0.28 11.35
N VAL A 291 -1.09 -0.22 11.49
CA VAL A 291 -1.42 -1.62 11.22
C VAL A 291 -1.22 -1.97 9.75
N LEU A 292 -1.81 -1.19 8.84
CA LEU A 292 -1.68 -1.41 7.41
C LEU A 292 -0.21 -1.37 6.96
N THR A 293 0.57 -0.46 7.55
CA THR A 293 2.03 -0.42 7.36
C THR A 293 2.72 -1.70 7.76
N ALA A 294 2.47 -2.16 8.99
CA ALA A 294 3.18 -3.29 9.56
C ALA A 294 2.99 -4.53 8.69
N ILE A 295 1.78 -4.72 8.18
CA ILE A 295 1.44 -5.79 7.24
C ILE A 295 2.22 -5.62 5.93
N THR A 296 2.16 -4.45 5.28
CA THR A 296 2.90 -4.22 4.02
C THR A 296 4.40 -4.46 4.17
N VAL A 297 5.01 -4.00 5.28
CA VAL A 297 6.44 -4.16 5.55
C VAL A 297 6.78 -5.62 5.80
N ALA A 298 5.99 -6.32 6.61
CA ALA A 298 6.22 -7.74 6.90
C ALA A 298 6.14 -8.58 5.62
N VAL A 299 5.11 -8.37 4.80
CA VAL A 299 4.96 -9.03 3.51
C VAL A 299 6.16 -8.76 2.61
N ALA A 300 6.53 -7.49 2.40
CA ALA A 300 7.64 -7.14 1.51
C ALA A 300 8.99 -7.73 1.95
N LEU A 301 9.26 -7.80 3.26
CA LEU A 301 10.48 -8.43 3.77
C LEU A 301 10.45 -9.94 3.60
N ILE A 302 9.31 -10.60 3.87
CA ILE A 302 9.16 -12.04 3.64
C ILE A 302 9.38 -12.37 2.16
N ILE A 303 8.73 -11.62 1.26
CA ILE A 303 8.85 -11.83 -0.18
C ILE A 303 10.26 -11.52 -0.70
N GLY A 304 10.87 -10.43 -0.24
CA GLY A 304 12.25 -10.11 -0.58
C GLY A 304 13.24 -11.20 -0.12
N ILE A 305 13.02 -11.79 1.06
CA ILE A 305 13.83 -12.92 1.55
C ILE A 305 13.58 -14.18 0.71
N ILE A 306 12.33 -14.52 0.40
CA ILE A 306 12.01 -15.67 -0.46
C ILE A 306 12.68 -15.50 -1.83
N GLN A 307 12.58 -14.33 -2.45
CA GLN A 307 13.18 -14.05 -3.75
C GLN A 307 14.72 -14.11 -3.70
N LEU A 308 15.33 -13.67 -2.61
CA LEU A 308 16.77 -13.81 -2.37
C LEU A 308 17.17 -15.29 -2.21
N LEU A 309 16.39 -16.10 -1.51
CA LEU A 309 16.63 -17.53 -1.37
C LEU A 309 16.44 -18.27 -2.70
N SER A 310 15.42 -17.93 -3.48
CA SER A 310 15.19 -18.47 -4.82
C SER A 310 16.35 -18.12 -5.78
N LEU A 311 16.91 -16.91 -5.67
CA LEU A 311 18.12 -16.53 -6.41
C LEU A 311 19.31 -17.43 -6.05
N ILE A 312 19.51 -17.76 -4.77
CA ILE A 312 20.60 -18.64 -4.33
C ILE A 312 20.44 -20.03 -4.95
N VAL A 313 19.21 -20.58 -4.97
CA VAL A 313 18.92 -21.87 -5.62
C VAL A 313 19.21 -21.81 -7.12
N ASN A 314 18.83 -20.72 -7.79
CA ASN A 314 19.10 -20.54 -9.22
C ASN A 314 20.60 -20.49 -9.56
N VAL A 315 21.44 -19.97 -8.66
CA VAL A 315 22.90 -19.92 -8.84
C VAL A 315 23.57 -21.23 -8.39
N ARG A 316 23.01 -21.91 -7.39
CA ARG A 316 23.52 -23.15 -6.79
C ARG A 316 22.46 -24.25 -6.83
N PRO A 317 22.22 -24.86 -8.00
CA PRO A 317 21.21 -25.91 -8.16
C PRO A 317 21.58 -27.22 -7.45
N ASP A 318 22.80 -27.32 -6.90
CA ASP A 318 23.22 -28.42 -6.03
C ASP A 318 22.51 -28.42 -4.66
N LEU A 319 21.88 -27.30 -4.28
CA LEU A 319 21.15 -27.14 -3.03
C LEU A 319 19.71 -27.64 -3.17
N THR A 320 19.49 -28.94 -3.07
CA THR A 320 18.15 -29.57 -3.18
C THR A 320 17.60 -30.12 -1.85
N ASP A 321 18.43 -30.24 -0.82
CA ASP A 321 18.07 -30.92 0.42
C ASP A 321 17.26 -30.05 1.40
N GLY A 322 16.30 -30.69 2.09
CA GLY A 322 15.63 -30.17 3.29
C GLY A 322 15.03 -28.77 3.16
N PHE A 323 15.68 -27.77 3.78
CA PHE A 323 15.27 -26.36 3.75
C PHE A 323 15.11 -25.83 2.32
N TRP A 324 16.00 -26.20 1.41
CA TRP A 324 15.99 -25.73 0.02
C TRP A 324 14.81 -26.29 -0.78
N HIS A 325 14.35 -27.50 -0.45
CA HIS A 325 13.10 -28.02 -1.03
C HIS A 325 11.91 -27.12 -0.69
N GLY A 326 11.84 -26.60 0.54
CA GLY A 326 10.81 -25.62 0.92
C GLY A 326 10.90 -24.31 0.13
N VAL A 327 12.11 -23.84 -0.18
CA VAL A 327 12.33 -22.64 -1.01
C VAL A 327 11.89 -22.88 -2.46
N ILE A 328 12.20 -24.05 -3.03
CA ILE A 328 11.78 -24.44 -4.37
C ILE A 328 10.24 -24.50 -4.44
N VAL A 329 9.60 -25.20 -3.49
CA VAL A 329 8.13 -25.29 -3.42
C VAL A 329 7.48 -23.91 -3.28
N ALA A 330 8.06 -23.00 -2.50
CA ALA A 330 7.59 -21.63 -2.38
C ALA A 330 7.73 -20.84 -3.69
N GLY A 331 8.83 -21.04 -4.43
CA GLY A 331 9.03 -20.47 -5.76
C GLY A 331 8.03 -20.99 -6.78
N ASP A 332 7.77 -22.29 -6.81
CA ASP A 332 6.82 -22.91 -7.75
C ASP A 332 5.37 -22.45 -7.50
N ASN A 333 5.04 -22.14 -6.24
CA ASN A 333 3.71 -21.71 -5.82
C ASN A 333 3.62 -20.19 -5.57
N TYR A 334 4.44 -19.40 -6.26
CA TYR A 334 4.54 -17.96 -6.03
C TYR A 334 3.19 -17.21 -6.14
N SER A 335 2.39 -17.57 -7.15
CA SER A 335 1.04 -17.00 -7.33
C SER A 335 0.07 -17.33 -6.18
N ILE A 336 0.24 -18.46 -5.49
CA ILE A 336 -0.56 -18.82 -4.31
C ILE A 336 -0.14 -17.95 -3.12
N ILE A 337 1.16 -17.67 -2.99
CA ILE A 337 1.69 -16.75 -1.97
C ILE A 337 1.11 -15.35 -2.19
N GLY A 338 1.12 -14.87 -3.44
CA GLY A 338 0.51 -13.60 -3.82
C GLY A 338 -0.99 -13.50 -3.52
N GLY A 339 -1.77 -14.53 -3.88
CA GLY A 339 -3.18 -14.64 -3.50
C GLY A 339 -3.39 -14.66 -1.97
N GLY A 340 -2.53 -15.38 -1.24
CA GLY A 340 -2.53 -15.41 0.23
C GLY A 340 -2.25 -14.04 0.85
N ILE A 341 -1.36 -13.24 0.26
CA ILE A 341 -1.08 -11.86 0.68
C ILE A 341 -2.31 -10.99 0.49
N CYS A 342 -2.94 -11.02 -0.68
CA CYS A 342 -4.18 -10.28 -0.94
C CYS A 342 -5.27 -10.65 0.08
N GLY A 343 -5.46 -11.95 0.34
CA GLY A 343 -6.34 -12.44 1.40
C GLY A 343 -5.96 -11.93 2.79
N SER A 344 -4.67 -11.88 3.11
CA SER A 344 -4.17 -11.38 4.39
C SER A 344 -4.52 -9.90 4.59
N PHE A 345 -4.42 -9.05 3.57
CA PHE A 345 -4.82 -7.64 3.66
C PHE A 345 -6.30 -7.48 3.99
N ILE A 346 -7.15 -8.31 3.40
CA ILE A 346 -8.59 -8.32 3.68
C ILE A 346 -8.83 -8.77 5.13
N VAL A 347 -8.23 -9.90 5.54
CA VAL A 347 -8.41 -10.48 6.88
C VAL A 347 -7.88 -9.53 7.95
N PHE A 348 -6.64 -9.08 7.86
CA PHE A 348 -6.04 -8.17 8.84
C PHE A 348 -6.67 -6.78 8.80
N GLY A 349 -7.13 -6.31 7.64
CA GLY A 349 -7.90 -5.08 7.51
C GLY A 349 -9.22 -5.14 8.29
N LEU A 350 -9.99 -6.22 8.11
CA LEU A 350 -11.22 -6.47 8.86
C LEU A 350 -10.94 -6.65 10.36
N LEU A 351 -9.93 -7.44 10.70
CA LEU A 351 -9.51 -7.68 12.07
C LEU A 351 -9.13 -6.37 12.77
N SER A 352 -8.42 -5.48 12.08
CA SER A 352 -8.05 -4.16 12.59
C SER A 352 -9.29 -3.32 12.96
N VAL A 353 -10.34 -3.34 12.12
CA VAL A 353 -11.60 -2.63 12.41
C VAL A 353 -12.32 -3.22 13.61
N VAL A 354 -12.33 -4.55 13.75
CA VAL A 354 -12.96 -5.24 14.88
C VAL A 354 -12.20 -4.99 16.19
N LEU A 355 -10.86 -5.09 16.15
CA LEU A 355 -9.99 -4.89 17.31
C LEU A 355 -9.83 -3.42 17.72
N TYR A 356 -10.18 -2.47 16.85
CA TYR A 356 -10.09 -1.05 17.13
C TYR A 356 -10.92 -0.63 18.36
N ARG A 357 -12.18 -1.07 18.45
CA ARG A 357 -13.08 -0.69 19.55
C ARG A 357 -12.57 -1.18 20.93
N PRO A 358 -12.21 -2.46 21.11
CA PRO A 358 -11.62 -2.94 22.36
C PRO A 358 -10.32 -2.23 22.72
N TRP A 359 -9.44 -1.99 21.73
CA TRP A 359 -8.16 -1.34 21.94
C TRP A 359 -8.33 0.13 22.37
N ARG A 360 -9.21 0.89 21.69
CA ARG A 360 -9.53 2.28 22.03
C ARG A 360 -10.08 2.39 23.45
N ARG A 361 -11.00 1.50 23.84
CA ARG A 361 -11.54 1.46 25.22
C ARG A 361 -10.45 1.26 26.27
N ARG A 362 -9.51 0.32 26.06
CA ARG A 362 -8.39 0.08 27.00
C ARG A 362 -7.49 1.30 27.13
N ILE A 363 -7.23 2.00 26.03
CA ILE A 363 -6.40 3.21 26.04
C ILE A 363 -7.13 4.35 26.75
N ASP A 364 -8.41 4.57 26.44
CA ASP A 364 -9.19 5.62 27.09
C ASP A 364 -9.32 5.35 28.60
N SER A 365 -9.46 4.09 29.03
CA SER A 365 -9.39 3.71 30.45
C SER A 365 -8.04 4.05 31.07
N ARG A 366 -6.91 3.73 30.41
CA ARG A 366 -5.56 4.06 30.90
C ARG A 366 -5.32 5.57 30.98
N ARG A 367 -5.81 6.34 30.01
CA ARG A 367 -5.72 7.81 30.01
C ARG A 367 -6.53 8.42 31.15
N ARG A 368 -7.73 7.91 31.41
CA ARG A 368 -8.56 8.37 32.55
C ARG A 368 -7.88 8.12 33.89
N VAL A 369 -7.30 6.93 34.08
CA VAL A 369 -6.57 6.59 35.32
C VAL A 369 -5.35 7.49 35.52
N ALA A 370 -4.61 7.79 34.44
CA ALA A 370 -3.45 8.70 34.51
C ALA A 370 -3.84 10.14 34.90
N VAL A 371 -4.96 10.65 34.40
CA VAL A 371 -5.47 11.98 34.78
C VAL A 371 -5.94 12.02 36.24
N THR A 372 -6.71 11.01 36.68
CA THR A 372 -7.18 10.96 38.08
C THR A 372 -6.07 10.69 39.10
N GLY A 373 -4.95 10.09 38.68
CA GLY A 373 -3.78 9.87 39.55
C GLY A 373 -2.94 11.13 39.75
N ASP A 374 -3.00 12.08 38.81
CA ASP A 374 -2.30 13.37 38.90
C ASP A 374 -3.09 14.35 39.78
N GLU A 375 -4.42 14.41 39.60
CA GLU A 375 -5.30 15.24 40.46
C GLU A 375 -5.31 14.76 41.92
N GLY A 376 -5.29 13.44 42.16
CA GLY A 376 -5.20 12.89 43.53
C GLY A 376 -3.83 13.10 44.19
N GLY A 377 -2.77 13.34 43.42
CA GLY A 377 -1.43 13.67 43.93
C GLY A 377 -1.30 15.14 44.34
N GLU A 378 -1.91 16.05 43.58
CA GLU A 378 -1.95 17.48 43.93
C GLU A 378 -2.83 17.74 45.16
N GLU A 379 -3.95 17.03 45.32
CA GLU A 379 -4.81 17.15 46.50
C GLU A 379 -4.10 16.65 47.79
N LEU A 380 -3.36 15.53 47.70
CA LEU A 380 -2.55 15.00 48.81
C LEU A 380 -1.29 15.84 49.12
N ALA A 381 -0.67 16.47 48.12
CA ALA A 381 0.43 17.40 48.34
C ALA A 381 -0.04 18.69 49.05
N SER A 382 -1.24 19.18 48.70
CA SER A 382 -1.84 20.34 49.38
C SER A 382 -2.29 20.07 50.83
N LEU A 383 -2.59 18.81 51.15
CA LEU A 383 -2.94 18.38 52.52
C LEU A 383 -1.71 18.04 53.38
N GLY A 384 -0.54 17.79 52.77
CA GLY A 384 0.71 17.50 53.48
C GLY A 384 1.50 18.73 53.94
N GLU A 385 1.15 19.93 53.48
CA GLU A 385 1.87 21.18 53.78
C GLU A 385 1.24 22.02 54.92
N VAL A 386 0.14 21.55 55.52
CA VAL A 386 -0.62 22.31 56.54
C VAL A 386 -0.29 21.89 57.99
N GLU A 387 0.50 20.84 58.22
CA GLU A 387 0.69 20.27 59.58
C GLU A 387 2.13 20.36 60.11
N VAL A 388 2.81 21.50 60.03
CA VAL A 388 3.99 21.79 60.88
C VAL A 388 4.16 23.30 61.13
N LEU A 389 3.29 23.92 61.93
CA LEU A 389 3.65 25.17 62.63
C LEU A 389 2.89 25.28 63.96
N GLY A 390 3.63 25.22 65.06
CA GLY A 390 3.27 25.96 66.28
C GLY A 390 2.95 25.14 67.53
N GLU A 391 3.94 24.45 68.09
CA GLU A 391 3.98 24.18 69.52
C GLU A 391 4.57 25.42 70.21
N ALA A 392 3.72 26.24 70.84
CA ALA A 392 4.15 27.30 71.74
C ALA A 392 3.15 27.47 72.90
N GLU A 393 3.73 27.42 74.09
CA GLU A 393 3.23 27.50 75.46
C GLU A 393 1.92 28.27 75.77
N CYS A 394 1.21 27.74 76.78
CA CYS A 394 0.15 28.38 77.56
C CYS A 394 0.65 29.62 78.33
N PRO A 395 -0.26 30.54 78.74
CA PRO A 395 -0.65 30.49 80.15
C PRO A 395 -2.13 30.80 80.46
N HIS A 396 -2.62 30.07 81.47
CA HIS A 396 -3.62 30.40 82.49
C HIS A 396 -4.80 31.38 82.25
N SER A 397 -6.00 30.78 82.44
CA SER A 397 -7.08 31.18 83.37
C SER A 397 -8.40 31.75 82.80
N LEU A 398 -9.48 31.27 83.46
CA LEU A 398 -10.85 31.80 83.60
C LEU A 398 -11.96 31.31 82.63
N SER A 399 -12.69 30.31 83.15
CA SER A 399 -14.15 30.35 83.42
C SER A 399 -15.16 30.45 82.26
N ALA A 400 -15.87 29.33 82.07
CA ALA A 400 -17.33 29.17 81.96
C ALA A 400 -18.13 29.85 80.83
N GLY A 401 -19.01 29.05 80.21
CA GLY A 401 -20.28 29.55 79.67
C GLY A 401 -20.56 29.19 78.22
N GLN A 402 -21.33 28.12 78.05
CA GLN A 402 -22.47 27.96 77.15
C GLN A 402 -22.63 28.84 75.88
N ASP A 403 -23.09 28.13 74.86
CA ASP A 403 -24.09 28.50 73.86
C ASP A 403 -23.70 28.59 72.39
N THR A 404 -24.50 27.80 71.68
CA THR A 404 -24.62 27.52 70.27
C THR A 404 -25.01 28.72 69.40
N ALA A 405 -24.60 28.62 68.14
CA ALA A 405 -25.29 29.08 66.94
C ALA A 405 -25.23 30.57 66.55
N LYS A 406 -24.53 30.83 65.42
CA LYS A 406 -24.92 31.63 64.24
C LYS A 406 -23.70 31.59 63.28
N GLY A 407 -23.79 31.00 62.11
CA GLY A 407 -24.42 31.59 60.92
C GLY A 407 -23.43 32.52 60.24
N CYS A 408 -22.88 32.16 59.07
CA CYS A 408 -22.27 33.16 58.19
C CYS A 408 -22.26 32.72 56.71
N THR A 409 -23.18 33.33 55.98
CA THR A 409 -23.15 33.62 54.56
C THR A 409 -21.86 34.35 54.20
N VAL A 410 -21.15 33.96 53.13
CA VAL A 410 -20.16 34.86 52.49
C VAL A 410 -20.34 34.87 50.99
N GLN A 411 -20.52 36.10 50.51
CA GLN A 411 -20.82 36.55 49.17
C GLN A 411 -19.59 37.33 48.70
N ARG A 412 -19.01 36.90 47.58
CA ARG A 412 -18.36 37.66 46.49
C ARG A 412 -17.82 39.10 46.76
N THR A 413 -16.51 39.29 46.63
CA THR A 413 -15.78 40.51 46.20
C THR A 413 -14.42 40.03 45.61
N ALA A 414 -14.00 40.25 44.37
CA ALA A 414 -13.71 41.48 43.60
C ALA A 414 -12.41 42.21 44.04
N GLU A 415 -11.56 42.50 43.04
CA GLU A 415 -10.34 43.36 43.00
C GLU A 415 -9.05 42.72 43.58
N VAL A 416 -7.87 42.78 42.95
CA VAL A 416 -7.27 43.72 41.97
C VAL A 416 -6.46 42.95 40.92
#